data_AF-A0A3D5UXF4-F1
#
_entry.id   AF-A0A3D5UXF4-F1
#
_cell.length_a   1.000
_cell.length_b   1.000
_cell.length_c   1.000
_cell.angle_alpha   90.00
_cell.angle_beta   90.00
_cell.angle_gamma   90.00
#
_symmetry.space_group_name_H-M   'P 1'
#
loop_
_entity.id
_entity.type
_entity.pdbx_description
1 polymer ?
#
loop_
_entity_poly.entity_id
_entity_poly.type
_entity_poly.pdbx_seq_one_letter_code
_entity_poly.pdbx_strand_id
1 'polypeptide(L)'
;GILIAALLYWRGGAATSANTEEVLPPSNPLEIQTALVFAVLFIALSVGVGWARTEFGAESLFVLAAFAGFTDVDPLVLSVAQEAQGTSPLAASAAAILIAAASNNVLKGVYTLSFAGRAAGIVPALALLFLALVGIAAAFITLSLA
;
A
#
# COMPACT_ATOMS: atom_id res chain seq x y z
N GLY A 1 -2.57 11.65 0.42
CA GLY A 1 -2.35 11.21 1.81
C GLY A 1 -1.73 12.31 2.66
N ILE A 2 -0.45 12.60 2.43
CA ILE A 2 0.35 13.56 3.23
C ILE A 2 -0.31 14.95 3.31
N LEU A 3 -0.79 15.50 2.20
CA LEU A 3 -1.45 16.82 2.21
C LEU A 3 -2.76 16.83 3.00
N ILE A 4 -3.54 15.74 2.95
CA ILE A 4 -4.80 15.61 3.69
C ILE A 4 -4.50 15.42 5.18
N ALA A 5 -3.52 14.57 5.52
CA ALA A 5 -3.06 14.38 6.89
C ALA A 5 -2.49 15.68 7.49
N ALA A 6 -1.67 16.41 6.73
CA ALA A 6 -1.13 17.71 7.13
C ALA A 6 -2.24 18.75 7.33
N LEU A 7 -3.24 18.80 6.44
CA LEU A 7 -4.37 19.72 6.54
C LEU A 7 -5.30 19.38 7.70
N LEU A 8 -5.50 18.10 8.01
CA LEU A 8 -6.24 17.65 9.19
C LEU A 8 -5.48 17.92 10.49
N TYR A 9 -4.15 17.72 10.52
CA TYR A 9 -3.30 18.08 11.66
C TYR A 9 -3.30 19.59 11.90
N TRP A 10 -3.25 20.41 10.84
CA TRP A 10 -3.36 21.86 10.96
C TRP A 10 -4.74 22.35 11.40
N ARG A 11 -5.80 21.59 11.12
CA ARG A 11 -7.17 21.93 11.56
C ARG A 11 -7.52 21.37 12.94
N GLY A 12 -6.87 20.29 13.37
CA GLY A 12 -6.95 19.74 14.72
C GLY A 12 -5.99 20.47 15.64
N GLY A 13 -6.42 21.65 16.12
CA GLY A 13 -5.63 22.52 16.98
C GLY A 13 -4.84 21.78 18.06
N ALA A 14 -3.59 22.23 18.24
CA ALA A 14 -2.62 21.82 19.24
C ALA A 14 -3.24 21.19 20.51
N ALA A 15 -3.18 19.87 20.59
CA ALA A 15 -3.38 19.14 21.84
C ALA A 15 -2.12 18.31 22.13
N THR A 16 -1.33 18.88 23.05
CA THR A 16 -0.37 18.21 23.94
C THR A 16 1.08 18.06 23.43
N SER A 17 1.84 19.10 23.80
CA SER A 17 3.18 19.09 24.39
C SER A 17 4.29 18.27 23.74
N ALA A 18 5.24 19.03 23.19
CA ALA A 18 6.60 18.63 22.94
C ALA A 18 7.24 17.91 24.14
N ASN A 19 7.61 16.65 23.94
CA ASN A 19 8.86 16.13 24.48
C ASN A 19 9.74 15.84 23.27
N THR A 20 10.79 16.66 23.12
CA THR A 20 11.92 16.35 22.24
C THR A 20 12.62 15.14 22.86
N GLU A 21 12.19 13.94 22.51
CA GLU A 21 12.94 12.73 22.82
C GLU A 21 14.28 12.79 22.08
N GLU A 22 15.38 12.63 22.82
CA GLU A 22 16.71 12.43 22.28
C GLU A 22 16.67 11.30 21.27
N VAL A 23 17.07 11.60 20.02
CA VAL A 23 17.28 10.60 18.98
C VAL A 23 18.52 9.79 19.35
N LEU A 24 18.32 8.76 20.17
CA LEU A 24 19.31 7.71 20.38
C LEU A 24 19.63 7.07 19.01
N PRO A 25 20.91 6.82 18.70
CA PRO A 25 21.25 6.14 17.45
C PRO A 25 20.55 4.77 17.43
N PRO A 26 19.84 4.42 16.35
CA PRO A 26 19.15 3.14 16.24
C PRO A 26 20.20 2.03 16.12
N SER A 27 20.66 1.53 17.26
CA SER A 27 21.43 0.28 17.37
C SER A 27 20.44 -0.82 17.73
N ASN A 28 19.44 -1.03 16.89
CA ASN A 28 18.45 -2.07 17.08
C ASN A 28 18.68 -3.21 16.08
N PRO A 29 19.18 -4.38 16.51
CA PRO A 29 19.35 -5.56 15.67
C PRO A 29 18.07 -6.01 14.94
N LEU A 30 16.90 -5.51 15.37
CA LEU A 30 15.61 -5.72 14.72
C LEU A 30 15.54 -5.14 13.29
N GLU A 31 16.36 -4.15 12.93
CA GLU A 31 16.38 -3.62 11.55
C GLU A 31 16.88 -4.67 10.55
N ILE A 32 17.92 -5.44 10.91
CA ILE A 32 18.44 -6.52 10.07
C ILE A 32 17.41 -7.65 9.94
N GLN A 33 16.73 -8.01 11.03
CA GLN A 33 15.69 -9.04 10.99
C GLN A 33 14.49 -8.61 10.13
N THR A 34 14.02 -7.37 10.29
CA THR A 34 12.89 -6.84 9.53
C THR A 34 13.24 -6.69 8.05
N ALA A 35 14.44 -6.21 7.73
CA ALA A 35 14.94 -6.14 6.36
C ALA A 35 15.05 -7.52 5.71
N LEU A 36 15.45 -8.54 6.47
CA LEU A 36 15.52 -9.92 5.97
C LEU A 36 14.13 -10.50 5.68
N VAL A 37 13.14 -10.25 6.54
CA VAL A 37 11.74 -10.61 6.27
C VAL A 37 11.22 -9.91 5.01
N PHE A 38 11.46 -8.60 4.88
CA PHE A 38 11.10 -7.84 3.68
C PHE A 38 11.77 -8.43 2.43
N ALA A 39 13.07 -8.73 2.49
CA ALA A 39 13.80 -9.31 1.36
C ALA A 39 13.23 -10.68 0.96
N VAL A 40 12.90 -11.54 1.92
CA VAL A 40 12.27 -12.84 1.65
C VAL A 40 10.89 -12.67 1.03
N LEU A 41 10.04 -11.79 1.58
CA LEU A 41 8.72 -11.49 1.02
C LEU A 41 8.83 -10.91 -0.39
N PHE A 42 9.77 -10.01 -0.62
CA PHE A 42 10.05 -9.40 -1.91
C PHE A 42 10.47 -10.43 -2.96
N ILE A 43 11.41 -11.32 -2.62
CA ILE A 43 11.84 -12.39 -3.51
C ILE A 43 10.69 -13.36 -3.80
N ALA A 44 9.97 -13.81 -2.77
CA ALA A 44 8.85 -14.74 -2.91
C ALA A 44 7.73 -14.15 -3.79
N LEU A 45 7.36 -12.89 -3.56
CA LEU A 45 6.36 -12.20 -4.39
C LEU A 45 6.88 -11.95 -5.80
N SER A 46 8.16 -11.60 -5.98
CA SER A 46 8.73 -11.41 -7.33
C SER A 46 8.71 -12.68 -8.16
N VAL A 47 9.08 -13.81 -7.55
CA VAL A 47 8.98 -15.13 -8.20
C VAL A 47 7.51 -15.48 -8.44
N GLY A 48 6.63 -15.24 -7.47
CA GLY A 48 5.20 -15.53 -7.59
C GLY A 48 4.50 -14.72 -8.69
N VAL A 49 4.81 -13.44 -8.84
CA VAL A 49 4.31 -12.57 -9.92
C VAL A 49 4.79 -13.09 -11.27
N GLY A 50 6.10 -13.36 -11.41
CA GLY A 50 6.66 -13.90 -12.65
C GLY A 50 6.02 -15.23 -13.06
N TRP A 51 5.90 -16.16 -12.10
CA TRP A 51 5.25 -17.45 -12.32
C TRP A 51 3.76 -17.33 -12.66
N ALA A 52 3.02 -16.48 -11.93
CA ALA A 52 1.60 -16.27 -12.19
C ALA A 52 1.37 -15.66 -13.58
N ARG A 53 2.26 -14.78 -14.04
CA ARG A 53 2.22 -14.21 -15.39
C ARG A 53 2.47 -15.25 -16.48
N THR A 54 3.41 -16.17 -16.27
CA THR A 54 3.68 -17.22 -17.26
C THR A 54 2.54 -18.22 -17.40
N GLU A 55 1.88 -18.58 -16.28
CA GLU A 55 0.84 -19.61 -16.26
C GLU A 55 -0.57 -19.05 -16.53
N PHE A 56 -0.89 -17.87 -15.98
CA PHE A 56 -2.24 -17.28 -16.02
C PHE A 56 -2.31 -15.98 -16.84
N GLY A 57 -1.19 -15.54 -17.41
CA GLY A 57 -1.13 -14.33 -18.23
C GLY A 57 -1.16 -13.03 -17.42
N ALA A 58 -1.37 -11.91 -18.13
CA ALA A 58 -1.26 -10.57 -17.56
C ALA A 58 -2.32 -10.24 -16.50
N GLU A 59 -3.49 -10.86 -16.54
CA GLU A 59 -4.60 -10.60 -15.62
C GLU A 59 -4.33 -11.07 -14.18
N SER A 60 -3.45 -12.07 -14.02
CA SER A 60 -3.02 -12.59 -12.72
C SER A 60 -2.45 -11.51 -11.80
N LEU A 61 -1.82 -10.49 -12.38
CA LEU A 61 -1.26 -9.34 -11.70
C LEU A 61 -2.33 -8.58 -10.88
N PHE A 62 -3.56 -8.47 -11.40
CA PHE A 62 -4.64 -7.75 -10.73
C PHE A 62 -5.20 -8.55 -9.55
N VAL A 63 -5.23 -9.88 -9.67
CA VAL A 63 -5.63 -10.77 -8.57
C VAL A 63 -4.58 -10.68 -7.45
N LEU A 64 -3.29 -10.81 -7.79
CA LEU A 64 -2.20 -10.66 -6.82
C LEU A 64 -2.22 -9.28 -6.15
N ALA A 65 -2.47 -8.22 -6.90
CA ALA A 65 -2.66 -6.86 -6.39
C ALA A 65 -3.81 -6.76 -5.39
N ALA A 66 -4.97 -7.35 -5.70
CA ALA A 66 -6.11 -7.36 -4.78
C ALA A 66 -5.78 -8.07 -3.45
N PHE A 67 -5.00 -9.16 -3.48
CA PHE A 67 -4.62 -9.89 -2.27
C PHE A 67 -3.48 -9.23 -1.48
N ALA A 68 -2.62 -8.43 -2.10
CA ALA A 68 -1.46 -7.83 -1.43
C ALA A 68 -1.83 -6.87 -0.29
N GLY A 69 -3.06 -6.38 -0.22
CA GLY A 69 -3.53 -5.64 0.93
C GLY A 69 -3.51 -6.45 2.24
N PHE A 70 -3.63 -7.78 2.18
CA PHE A 70 -3.68 -8.66 3.36
C PHE A 70 -2.32 -9.08 3.90
N THR A 71 -1.28 -9.09 3.05
CA THR A 71 0.05 -9.58 3.41
C THR A 71 0.99 -8.41 3.67
N ASP A 72 1.50 -7.81 2.60
CA ASP A 72 2.27 -6.59 2.58
C ASP A 72 2.24 -6.07 1.13
N VAL A 73 1.85 -4.81 0.95
CA VAL A 73 1.73 -4.20 -0.37
C VAL A 73 3.11 -3.81 -0.93
N ASP A 74 4.07 -3.51 -0.06
CA ASP A 74 5.33 -2.89 -0.46
C ASP A 74 6.20 -3.83 -1.31
N PRO A 75 6.39 -5.12 -0.93
CA PRO A 75 7.18 -6.02 -1.77
C PRO A 75 6.51 -6.32 -3.11
N LEU A 76 5.16 -6.34 -3.19
CA LEU A 76 4.45 -6.47 -4.46
C LEU A 76 4.69 -5.23 -5.35
N VAL A 77 4.48 -4.03 -4.81
CA VAL A 77 4.66 -2.77 -5.57
C VAL A 77 6.09 -2.68 -6.10
N LEU A 78 7.09 -3.03 -5.29
CA LEU A 78 8.48 -3.05 -5.73
C LEU A 78 8.71 -4.10 -6.83
N SER A 79 8.10 -5.27 -6.73
CA SER A 79 8.22 -6.34 -7.72
C SER A 79 7.65 -5.90 -9.08
N VAL A 80 6.43 -5.35 -9.07
CA VAL A 80 5.75 -4.84 -10.26
C VAL A 80 6.51 -3.64 -10.87
N ALA A 81 7.07 -2.77 -10.02
CA ALA A 81 7.87 -1.63 -10.47
C ALA A 81 9.20 -2.05 -11.10
N GLN A 82 9.84 -3.10 -10.60
CA GLN A 82 11.06 -3.65 -11.23
C GLN A 82 10.73 -4.31 -12.57
N GLU A 83 9.62 -5.06 -12.66
CA GLU A 83 9.21 -5.71 -13.91
C GLU A 83 8.72 -4.69 -14.97
N ALA A 84 8.16 -3.55 -14.54
CA ALA A 84 7.74 -2.47 -15.43
C ALA A 84 8.90 -1.81 -16.20
N GLN A 85 10.16 -2.00 -15.76
CA GLN A 85 11.34 -1.56 -16.50
C GLN A 85 11.67 -2.47 -17.70
N GLY A 86 11.03 -3.64 -17.80
CA GLY A 86 11.17 -4.60 -18.90
C GLY A 86 10.09 -4.43 -19.98
N THR A 87 9.47 -5.54 -20.38
CA THR A 87 8.47 -5.60 -21.46
C THR A 87 7.02 -5.47 -20.99
N SER A 88 6.79 -5.28 -19.68
CA SER A 88 5.44 -5.18 -19.13
C SER A 88 4.75 -3.86 -19.56
N PRO A 89 3.49 -3.89 -19.99
CA PRO A 89 2.75 -2.67 -20.28
C PRO A 89 2.68 -1.76 -19.05
N LEU A 90 3.21 -0.54 -19.18
CA LEU A 90 3.26 0.44 -18.08
C LEU A 90 1.89 0.68 -17.44
N ALA A 91 0.83 0.72 -18.26
CA ALA A 91 -0.54 0.91 -17.80
C ALA A 91 -1.03 -0.25 -16.92
N ALA A 92 -0.72 -1.50 -17.27
CA ALA A 92 -1.10 -2.66 -16.47
C ALA A 92 -0.35 -2.68 -15.13
N SER A 93 0.94 -2.36 -15.13
CA SER A 93 1.75 -2.22 -13.92
C SER A 93 1.22 -1.10 -13.01
N ALA A 94 0.91 0.07 -13.57
CA ALA A 94 0.34 1.19 -12.82
C ALA A 94 -1.04 0.84 -12.23
N ALA A 95 -1.91 0.22 -13.02
CA ALA A 95 -3.23 -0.20 -12.57
C ALA A 95 -3.15 -1.24 -11.44
N ALA A 96 -2.24 -2.20 -11.51
CA ALA A 96 -2.03 -3.16 -10.43
C ALA A 96 -1.54 -2.50 -9.14
N ILE A 97 -0.60 -1.55 -9.22
CA ILE A 97 -0.16 -0.79 -8.04
C ILE A 97 -1.33 -0.02 -7.42
N LEU A 98 -2.18 0.60 -8.24
CA LEU A 98 -3.38 1.31 -7.77
C LEU A 98 -4.39 0.38 -7.09
N ILE A 99 -4.63 -0.81 -7.66
CA ILE A 99 -5.49 -1.84 -7.07
C ILE A 99 -4.91 -2.32 -5.72
N ALA A 100 -3.60 -2.56 -5.65
CA ALA A 100 -2.94 -3.00 -4.43
C ALA A 100 -3.02 -1.94 -3.32
N ALA A 101 -2.79 -0.67 -3.68
CA ALA A 101 -2.94 0.46 -2.76
C ALA A 101 -4.39 0.62 -2.28
N ALA A 102 -5.37 0.44 -3.18
CA ALA A 102 -6.79 0.49 -2.82
C ALA A 102 -7.17 -0.64 -1.87
N SER A 103 -6.72 -1.87 -2.12
CA SER A 103 -6.93 -3.03 -1.24
C SER A 103 -6.37 -2.78 0.17
N ASN A 104 -5.13 -2.26 0.26
CA ASN A 104 -4.51 -1.89 1.53
C ASN A 104 -5.33 -0.81 2.27
N ASN A 105 -5.78 0.22 1.56
CA ASN A 105 -6.62 1.27 2.17
C ASN A 105 -7.95 0.72 2.71
N VAL A 106 -8.61 -0.19 1.98
CA VAL A 106 -9.83 -0.86 2.46
C VAL A 106 -9.55 -1.61 3.77
N LEU A 107 -8.49 -2.41 3.82
CA LEU A 107 -8.15 -3.19 5.01
C LEU A 107 -7.76 -2.30 6.19
N LYS A 108 -6.96 -1.26 5.96
CA LYS A 108 -6.67 -0.24 6.98
C LYS A 108 -7.95 0.43 7.48
N GLY A 109 -8.90 0.72 6.59
CA GLY A 109 -10.22 1.24 6.97
C GLY A 109 -10.98 0.28 7.89
N VAL A 110 -11.03 -1.00 7.53
CA VAL A 110 -11.69 -2.06 8.33
C VAL A 110 -11.03 -2.22 9.69
N TYR A 111 -9.69 -2.26 9.76
CA TYR A 111 -8.95 -2.35 11.02
C TYR A 111 -9.19 -1.11 11.88
N THR A 112 -9.21 0.07 11.26
CA THR A 112 -9.48 1.33 11.97
C THR A 112 -10.88 1.33 12.60
N LEU A 113 -11.91 0.87 11.88
CA LEU A 113 -13.26 0.75 12.43
C LEU A 113 -13.36 -0.32 13.53
N SER A 114 -12.61 -1.42 13.40
CA SER A 114 -12.63 -2.53 14.35
C SER A 114 -11.91 -2.21 15.65
N PHE A 115 -10.78 -1.49 15.59
CA PHE A 115 -9.88 -1.33 16.73
C PHE A 115 -9.83 0.09 17.32
N ALA A 116 -10.13 1.15 16.57
CA ALA A 116 -9.98 2.53 17.06
C ALA A 116 -11.20 3.07 17.84
N GLY A 117 -12.31 2.31 17.87
CA GLY A 117 -13.59 2.77 18.42
C GLY A 117 -14.32 3.75 17.50
N ARG A 118 -15.66 3.80 17.59
CA ARG A 118 -16.52 4.48 16.59
C ARG A 118 -16.21 5.97 16.42
N ALA A 119 -15.95 6.68 17.52
CA ALA A 119 -15.74 8.13 17.49
C ALA A 119 -14.41 8.53 16.83
N ALA A 120 -13.34 7.78 17.06
CA ALA A 120 -12.02 8.06 16.48
C ALA A 120 -11.80 7.38 15.13
N GLY A 121 -12.48 6.26 14.86
CA GLY A 121 -12.25 5.44 13.67
C GLY A 121 -13.04 5.84 12.42
N ILE A 122 -14.20 6.49 12.56
CA ILE A 122 -15.09 6.77 11.41
C ILE A 122 -14.44 7.70 10.38
N VAL A 123 -13.89 8.84 10.82
CA VAL A 123 -13.30 9.83 9.91
C VAL A 123 -12.11 9.25 9.12
N PRO A 124 -11.08 8.65 9.76
CA PRO A 124 -9.98 8.05 9.02
C PRO A 124 -10.41 6.86 8.15
N ALA A 125 -11.35 6.03 8.60
CA ALA A 125 -11.86 4.93 7.78
C ALA A 125 -12.58 5.43 6.52
N LEU A 126 -13.42 6.46 6.63
CA LEU A 126 -14.09 7.06 5.47
C LEU A 126 -13.08 7.67 4.50
N ALA A 127 -12.05 8.34 5.00
CA ALA A 127 -10.99 8.89 4.15
C ALA A 127 -10.22 7.79 3.40
N LEU A 128 -9.92 6.67 4.07
CA LEU A 128 -9.24 5.51 3.46
C LEU A 128 -10.12 4.81 2.42
N LEU A 129 -11.41 4.61 2.70
CA LEU A 129 -12.36 4.03 1.76
C LEU A 129 -12.59 4.93 0.55
N PHE A 130 -12.67 6.25 0.76
CA PHE A 130 -12.73 7.21 -0.34
C PHE A 130 -11.47 7.14 -1.20
N LEU A 131 -10.28 7.08 -0.59
CA LEU A 131 -9.02 6.96 -1.32
C LEU A 131 -8.94 5.63 -2.08
N ALA A 132 -9.46 4.54 -1.53
CA ALA A 132 -9.56 3.25 -2.23
C ALA A 132 -10.46 3.35 -3.47
N LEU A 133 -11.63 3.98 -3.35
CA LEU A 133 -12.52 4.21 -4.49
C LEU A 133 -11.86 5.04 -5.59
N VAL A 134 -11.17 6.13 -5.22
CA VAL A 134 -10.43 6.96 -6.17
C VAL A 134 -9.31 6.17 -6.84
N GLY A 135 -8.58 5.34 -6.08
CA GLY A 135 -7.53 4.46 -6.62
C GLY A 135 -8.07 3.45 -7.64
N ILE A 136 -9.20 2.82 -7.34
CA ILE A 136 -9.87 1.88 -8.26
C ILE A 136 -10.34 2.62 -9.51
N ALA A 137 -10.97 3.78 -9.37
CA ALA A 137 -11.41 4.59 -10.51
C ALA A 137 -10.23 5.00 -11.40
N ALA A 138 -9.11 5.42 -10.80
CA ALA A 138 -7.89 5.73 -11.51
C ALA A 138 -7.33 4.50 -12.25
N ALA A 139 -7.36 3.32 -11.64
CA ALA A 139 -6.91 2.07 -12.28
C ALA A 139 -7.74 1.75 -13.54
N PHE A 140 -9.07 1.87 -13.45
CA PHE A 140 -9.95 1.71 -14.61
C PHE A 140 -9.65 2.72 -15.72
N ILE A 141 -9.46 3.99 -15.36
CA ILE A 141 -9.10 5.03 -16.33
C ILE A 141 -7.76 4.70 -17.00
N THR A 142 -6.74 4.30 -16.24
CA THR A 142 -5.43 3.95 -16.81
C THR A 142 -5.49 2.77 -17.78
N LEU A 143 -6.34 1.78 -17.51
CA LEU A 143 -6.53 0.65 -18.42
C LEU A 143 -7.34 1.02 -19.65
N SER A 144 -8.31 1.95 -19.53
CA SER A 144 -9.12 2.38 -20.66
C SER A 144 -8.38 3.27 -21.67
N LEU A 145 -7.27 3.89 -21.25
CA LEU A 145 -6.44 4.77 -22.07
C LEU A 145 -5.23 4.07 -22.69
N ALA A 146 -5.04 2.79 -22.41
CA ALA A 146 -3.90 1.97 -22.85
C ALA A 146 -4.28 1.08 -24.03
#